data_AF-A0A8K0DID8-F1
#
_entry.id   AF-A0A8K0DID8-F1
#
_cell.length_a   1.000
_cell.length_b   1.000
_cell.length_c   1.000
_cell.angle_alpha   90.00
_cell.angle_beta   90.00
_cell.angle_gamma   90.00
#
_symmetry.space_group_name_H-M   'P 1'
#
loop_
_entity.id
_entity.type
_entity.pdbx_description
1 polymer ?
#
loop_
_entity_poly.entity_id
_entity_poly.type
_entity_poly.pdbx_seq_one_letter_code
_entity_poly.pdbx_strand_id
1 'polypeptide(L)'
;MEIPNHAFGNTKIGNTRCFGASAWNNRGYRACGSRSSHIEASEKLVEVIPHLNWKVVQCNGCDSVKSAYKMKEYTQVTLPNYSYMFNFESDFVHQETLTWMSKNWTLGFYYCGIYMILVFGGQYVMQNRPRFELRGLLSLWNTALAIFSIMGAIRTVPEFLHILTHHGLYHSVCVPSFIEQDRVSGFWTWMFVLSKLPELGDTIFIVLRKQPLIFLHWYHHITVLLYSWFTYTETTASARWFIVMNYCVHAVMYSYYALRAMGYSPPRQIAMVITSLQLLQMVVGCAVNVWAQQLLNDHRECQITHMNIKLSLAMYFSYFVLFARFFYKAYISGERRKKERSAPVTAEYPLLKSKVQ
;
A
#
# COMPACT_ATOMS: atom_id res chain seq x y z
N MET A 1 -1.94 -19.03 -69.50
CA MET A 1 -1.03 -18.17 -70.27
C MET A 1 -0.14 -17.42 -69.29
N GLU A 2 0.86 -18.01 -68.64
CA GLU A 2 1.91 -18.99 -69.04
C GLU A 2 3.16 -18.35 -69.68
N ILE A 3 4.30 -18.55 -68.99
CA ILE A 3 5.67 -18.94 -69.45
C ILE A 3 5.91 -18.99 -70.97
N PRO A 4 7.11 -18.60 -71.48
CA PRO A 4 8.45 -19.08 -71.03
C PRO A 4 9.60 -18.01 -71.03
N ASN A 5 10.91 -18.25 -70.76
CA ASN A 5 11.68 -19.19 -69.90
C ASN A 5 13.18 -18.77 -69.80
N HIS A 6 13.94 -19.54 -68.99
CA HIS A 6 15.41 -19.71 -68.87
C HIS A 6 16.08 -18.93 -67.72
N ALA A 7 16.59 -19.53 -66.62
CA ALA A 7 17.50 -20.70 -66.38
C ALA A 7 18.99 -20.33 -66.56
N PHE A 8 19.96 -20.73 -65.70
CA PHE A 8 20.08 -21.79 -64.67
C PHE A 8 20.66 -21.22 -63.34
N GLY A 9 20.75 -21.91 -62.18
CA GLY A 9 20.24 -23.22 -61.74
C GLY A 9 20.91 -23.75 -60.43
N ASN A 10 20.24 -24.68 -59.72
CA ASN A 10 20.68 -25.49 -58.55
C ASN A 10 20.96 -24.80 -57.19
N THR A 11 20.16 -24.99 -56.12
CA THR A 11 19.98 -26.17 -55.19
C THR A 11 21.15 -26.39 -54.22
N LYS A 12 21.03 -26.72 -52.91
CA LYS A 12 20.02 -27.12 -51.87
C LYS A 12 20.61 -26.68 -50.49
N ILE A 13 20.04 -26.68 -49.27
CA ILE A 13 18.73 -26.96 -48.57
C ILE A 13 18.82 -26.19 -47.21
N GLY A 14 17.80 -25.92 -46.37
CA GLY A 14 16.38 -26.27 -46.31
C GLY A 14 15.69 -25.59 -45.09
N ASN A 15 14.88 -26.31 -44.29
CA ASN A 15 14.06 -25.76 -43.18
C ASN A 15 13.96 -26.75 -42.00
N THR A 16 13.94 -26.31 -40.72
CA THR A 16 12.90 -26.68 -39.70
C THR A 16 13.20 -26.28 -38.22
N ARG A 17 12.12 -25.79 -37.57
CA ARG A 17 11.67 -26.01 -36.16
C ARG A 17 12.69 -26.08 -35.00
N CYS A 18 12.55 -25.17 -34.04
CA CYS A 18 12.84 -25.45 -32.64
C CYS A 18 11.78 -26.42 -32.07
N PHE A 19 12.22 -27.54 -31.50
CA PHE A 19 11.38 -28.40 -30.65
C PHE A 19 11.68 -28.12 -29.17
N GLY A 20 10.64 -28.03 -28.34
CA GLY A 20 10.79 -27.98 -26.89
C GLY A 20 11.04 -29.37 -26.30
N ALA A 21 11.91 -29.47 -25.31
CA ALA A 21 12.14 -30.68 -24.53
C ALA A 21 11.93 -30.39 -23.04
N SER A 22 10.77 -30.76 -22.50
CA SER A 22 10.46 -30.66 -21.08
C SER A 22 11.03 -31.85 -20.30
N ALA A 23 11.97 -31.62 -19.39
CA ALA A 23 12.50 -32.66 -18.49
C ALA A 23 12.53 -32.14 -17.04
N TRP A 24 11.57 -32.58 -16.23
CA TRP A 24 11.62 -32.46 -14.77
C TRP A 24 12.57 -33.53 -14.21
N ASN A 25 13.51 -33.16 -13.34
CA ASN A 25 13.98 -34.09 -12.30
C ASN A 25 14.55 -33.36 -11.07
N ASN A 26 14.29 -33.91 -9.89
CA ASN A 26 14.83 -33.44 -8.62
C ASN A 26 16.18 -34.11 -8.32
N ARG A 27 17.22 -33.32 -8.01
CA ARG A 27 18.20 -33.62 -6.93
C ARG A 27 19.25 -32.54 -6.71
N GLY A 28 19.61 -32.35 -5.44
CA GLY A 28 20.98 -32.05 -5.03
C GLY A 28 21.32 -30.58 -4.76
N TYR A 29 21.18 -30.16 -3.50
CA TYR A 29 22.07 -29.12 -2.96
C TYR A 29 23.51 -29.63 -2.97
N ARG A 30 24.46 -28.83 -3.48
CA ARG A 30 25.88 -28.90 -3.10
C ARG A 30 26.42 -27.49 -2.96
N ALA A 31 26.92 -27.15 -1.76
CA ALA A 31 27.68 -25.93 -1.55
C ALA A 31 29.06 -26.05 -2.21
N CYS A 32 29.56 -24.97 -2.78
CA CYS A 32 30.93 -24.92 -3.30
C CYS A 32 31.87 -24.41 -2.21
N GLY A 33 32.73 -25.28 -1.69
CA GLY A 33 33.75 -24.94 -0.70
C GLY A 33 35.02 -24.42 -1.37
N SER A 34 35.68 -23.44 -0.73
CA SER A 34 36.91 -22.82 -1.23
C SER A 34 38.13 -23.75 -1.16
N ARG A 35 38.96 -23.79 -2.21
CA ARG A 35 40.40 -24.07 -2.11
C ARG A 35 41.20 -23.52 -3.30
N SER A 36 42.52 -23.43 -3.12
CA SER A 36 43.48 -22.69 -3.98
C SER A 36 44.71 -23.53 -4.32
N SER A 37 45.13 -23.50 -5.59
CA SER A 37 46.42 -23.98 -6.14
C SER A 37 46.47 -23.61 -7.64
N HIS A 38 47.36 -22.72 -8.13
CA HIS A 38 48.83 -22.82 -8.37
C HIS A 38 49.21 -23.40 -9.77
N ILE A 39 50.39 -22.97 -10.28
CA ILE A 39 51.22 -23.51 -11.39
C ILE A 39 51.01 -22.96 -12.83
N GLU A 40 51.97 -22.13 -13.29
CA GLU A 40 52.87 -22.19 -14.50
C GLU A 40 52.43 -22.85 -15.85
N ALA A 41 52.98 -22.56 -17.04
CA ALA A 41 53.81 -21.46 -17.61
C ALA A 41 54.02 -21.65 -19.16
N SER A 42 54.74 -20.71 -19.83
CA SER A 42 55.48 -20.82 -21.12
C SER A 42 54.75 -21.28 -22.42
N GLU A 43 54.58 -20.40 -23.44
CA GLU A 43 55.46 -20.16 -24.62
C GLU A 43 55.30 -21.11 -25.84
N LYS A 44 55.01 -20.57 -27.05
CA LYS A 44 55.87 -20.58 -28.29
C LYS A 44 55.16 -20.24 -29.62
N LEU A 45 55.94 -19.62 -30.53
CA LEU A 45 55.76 -19.45 -32.01
C LEU A 45 54.51 -18.62 -32.48
N VAL A 46 54.58 -17.53 -33.27
CA VAL A 46 55.28 -17.21 -34.56
C VAL A 46 54.64 -17.99 -35.73
N GLU A 47 53.97 -17.40 -36.74
CA GLU A 47 54.41 -16.33 -37.68
C GLU A 47 53.21 -15.56 -38.34
N VAL A 48 53.41 -14.85 -39.48
CA VAL A 48 52.48 -13.83 -40.04
C VAL A 48 52.02 -14.12 -41.48
N ILE A 49 50.71 -14.24 -41.71
CA ILE A 49 50.01 -14.07 -43.01
C ILE A 49 48.65 -13.37 -42.77
N PRO A 50 48.22 -12.38 -43.58
CA PRO A 50 46.99 -11.60 -43.33
C PRO A 50 45.69 -12.24 -43.86
N HIS A 51 44.55 -11.67 -43.44
CA HIS A 51 43.17 -11.95 -43.88
C HIS A 51 42.53 -13.29 -43.48
N LEU A 52 42.17 -13.46 -42.20
CA LEU A 52 40.98 -14.25 -41.80
C LEU A 52 40.48 -13.87 -40.40
N ASN A 53 39.15 -13.78 -40.23
CA ASN A 53 38.51 -13.31 -39.00
C ASN A 53 38.56 -14.37 -37.88
N TRP A 54 39.20 -14.05 -36.76
CA TRP A 54 39.07 -14.78 -35.50
C TRP A 54 38.75 -13.82 -34.34
N LYS A 55 37.68 -14.14 -33.59
CA LYS A 55 37.25 -13.33 -32.45
C LYS A 55 38.15 -13.56 -31.24
N VAL A 56 38.83 -12.51 -30.77
CA VAL A 56 39.23 -12.40 -29.36
C VAL A 56 38.27 -11.43 -28.69
N VAL A 57 37.23 -11.99 -28.04
CA VAL A 57 36.38 -11.25 -27.11
C VAL A 57 36.76 -11.71 -25.71
N GLN A 58 37.27 -10.79 -24.88
CA GLN A 58 37.54 -11.09 -23.47
C GLN A 58 36.20 -11.31 -22.75
N CYS A 59 35.98 -12.52 -22.24
CA CYS A 59 34.89 -12.80 -21.29
C CYS A 59 35.24 -12.26 -19.90
N ASN A 60 35.38 -10.93 -19.79
CA ASN A 60 35.43 -10.25 -18.51
C ASN A 60 33.99 -10.16 -17.97
N GLY A 61 33.73 -10.81 -16.83
CA GLY A 61 32.45 -10.73 -16.13
C GLY A 61 31.85 -12.10 -15.80
N CYS A 62 32.19 -12.63 -14.62
CA CYS A 62 31.26 -13.50 -13.90
C CYS A 62 30.14 -12.65 -13.30
N ASP A 63 29.32 -12.04 -14.16
CA ASP A 63 28.21 -11.22 -13.70
C ASP A 63 27.14 -12.09 -13.03
N SER A 64 26.96 -11.83 -11.75
CA SER A 64 25.93 -12.43 -10.90
C SER A 64 24.55 -12.37 -11.57
N VAL A 65 23.73 -13.41 -11.41
CA VAL A 65 22.33 -13.44 -11.86
C VAL A 65 21.50 -12.44 -11.05
N LYS A 66 21.61 -11.16 -11.37
CA LYS A 66 20.72 -10.10 -10.91
C LYS A 66 19.38 -10.31 -11.59
N SER A 67 18.32 -10.46 -10.78
CA SER A 67 16.96 -10.50 -11.31
C SER A 67 16.68 -9.18 -12.02
N ALA A 68 16.42 -9.23 -13.33
CA ALA A 68 16.33 -8.06 -14.18
C ALA A 68 14.97 -7.34 -14.03
N TYR A 69 14.73 -6.78 -12.85
CA TYR A 69 13.64 -5.82 -12.67
C TYR A 69 14.01 -4.53 -13.40
N LYS A 70 13.23 -4.19 -14.42
CA LYS A 70 13.52 -3.07 -15.32
C LYS A 70 13.25 -1.74 -14.60
N MET A 71 14.25 -1.19 -13.94
CA MET A 71 14.21 0.20 -13.47
C MET A 71 13.89 1.08 -14.67
N LYS A 72 12.74 1.77 -14.64
CA LYS A 72 12.43 2.79 -15.64
C LYS A 72 13.27 4.02 -15.35
N GLU A 73 13.85 4.59 -16.39
CA GLU A 73 14.71 5.77 -16.30
C GLU A 73 13.86 7.04 -16.20
N TYR A 74 13.08 7.13 -15.12
CA TYR A 74 12.38 8.35 -14.76
C TYR A 74 13.39 9.46 -14.45
N THR A 75 13.11 10.68 -14.91
CA THR A 75 13.90 11.87 -14.58
C THR A 75 14.10 11.94 -13.06
N GLN A 76 15.34 12.16 -12.62
CA GLN A 76 15.64 12.34 -11.20
C GLN A 76 14.86 13.55 -10.68
N VAL A 77 13.88 13.30 -9.81
CA VAL A 77 13.10 14.39 -9.20
C VAL A 77 13.96 14.99 -8.08
N THR A 78 14.09 16.31 -8.07
CA THR A 78 14.64 17.02 -6.90
C THR A 78 13.82 16.64 -5.67
N LEU A 79 14.47 16.00 -4.70
CA LEU A 79 13.84 15.63 -3.43
C LEU A 79 13.53 16.89 -2.61
N PRO A 80 12.45 16.90 -1.80
CA PRO A 80 12.19 17.99 -0.87
C PRO A 80 13.34 18.07 0.16
N ASN A 81 13.71 19.28 0.56
CA ASN A 81 14.77 19.46 1.56
C ASN A 81 14.22 19.14 2.97
N TYR A 82 14.34 17.87 3.40
CA TYR A 82 13.96 17.43 4.73
C TYR A 82 14.82 18.10 5.80
N SER A 83 14.18 18.83 6.72
CA SER A 83 14.84 19.54 7.83
C SER A 83 15.64 18.63 8.78
N TYR A 84 15.29 17.34 8.84
CA TYR A 84 16.07 16.31 9.53
C TYR A 84 15.67 14.92 9.00
N MET A 85 16.61 14.13 8.46
CA MET A 85 16.39 12.71 8.16
C MET A 85 16.85 11.86 9.35
N PHE A 86 16.04 10.89 9.77
CA PHE A 86 16.45 9.90 10.77
C PHE A 86 17.25 8.76 10.14
N ASN A 87 18.17 8.16 10.87
CA ASN A 87 19.00 7.05 10.36
C ASN A 87 18.16 5.87 9.85
N PHE A 88 17.04 5.53 10.52
CA PHE A 88 16.13 4.48 10.05
C PHE A 88 15.40 4.82 8.74
N GLU A 89 15.35 6.10 8.34
CA GLU A 89 14.84 6.54 7.04
C GLU A 89 15.97 6.59 5.99
N SER A 90 17.20 6.98 6.37
CA SER A 90 18.35 6.96 5.45
C SER A 90 18.70 5.54 5.01
N ASP A 91 18.57 4.58 5.93
CA ASP A 91 19.02 3.20 5.74
C ASP A 91 17.92 2.33 5.07
N PHE A 92 16.77 2.91 4.72
CA PHE A 92 15.62 2.21 4.17
C PHE A 92 15.87 1.75 2.71
N VAL A 93 15.99 0.43 2.52
CA VAL A 93 16.10 -0.20 1.19
C VAL A 93 14.71 -0.64 0.71
N HIS A 94 14.04 0.23 -0.05
CA HIS A 94 12.69 -0.01 -0.56
C HIS A 94 12.53 -1.37 -1.28
N GLN A 95 13.49 -1.76 -2.13
CA GLN A 95 13.46 -3.00 -2.91
C GLN A 95 13.37 -4.29 -2.06
N GLU A 96 13.95 -4.30 -0.85
CA GLU A 96 13.84 -5.44 0.06
C GLU A 96 12.42 -5.57 0.60
N THR A 97 11.78 -4.44 0.94
CA THR A 97 10.39 -4.43 1.41
C THR A 97 9.39 -4.81 0.31
N LEU A 98 9.58 -4.37 -0.94
CA LEU A 98 8.80 -4.87 -2.08
C LEU A 98 8.93 -6.39 -2.20
N THR A 99 10.18 -6.87 -2.18
CA THR A 99 10.49 -8.29 -2.34
C THR A 99 9.86 -9.12 -1.22
N TRP A 100 9.88 -8.62 0.02
CA TRP A 100 9.21 -9.27 1.15
C TRP A 100 7.69 -9.23 1.01
N MET A 101 7.07 -8.08 0.73
CA MET A 101 5.62 -7.95 0.62
C MET A 101 5.04 -8.72 -0.58
N SER A 102 5.76 -8.76 -1.70
CA SER A 102 5.41 -9.53 -2.89
C SER A 102 5.48 -11.04 -2.62
N LYS A 103 6.55 -11.53 -1.97
CA LYS A 103 6.64 -12.95 -1.54
C LYS A 103 5.56 -13.34 -0.53
N ASN A 104 5.15 -12.41 0.33
CA ASN A 104 4.22 -12.66 1.44
C ASN A 104 2.79 -12.16 1.18
N TRP A 105 2.38 -11.98 -0.07
CA TRP A 105 1.05 -11.44 -0.44
C TRP A 105 -0.14 -12.20 0.16
N THR A 106 0.02 -13.51 0.45
CA THR A 106 -1.00 -14.33 1.09
C THR A 106 -1.24 -13.97 2.56
N LEU A 107 -0.28 -13.34 3.25
CA LEU A 107 -0.42 -12.95 4.65
C LEU A 107 -1.61 -12.00 4.87
N GLY A 108 -1.88 -11.08 3.95
CA GLY A 108 -3.06 -10.21 4.01
C GLY A 108 -4.37 -11.00 4.17
N PHE A 109 -4.53 -12.09 3.43
CA PHE A 109 -5.71 -12.96 3.52
C PHE A 109 -5.76 -13.74 4.84
N TYR A 110 -4.62 -14.25 5.33
CA TYR A 110 -4.56 -14.90 6.64
C TYR A 110 -4.92 -13.93 7.78
N TYR A 111 -4.41 -12.70 7.75
CA TYR A 111 -4.76 -11.66 8.72
C TYR A 111 -6.25 -11.30 8.67
N CYS A 112 -6.84 -11.15 7.48
CA CYS A 112 -8.29 -10.94 7.34
C CYS A 112 -9.13 -12.12 7.87
N GLY A 113 -8.69 -13.37 7.66
CA GLY A 113 -9.35 -14.56 8.19
C GLY A 113 -9.31 -14.61 9.73
N ILE A 114 -8.13 -14.41 10.32
CA ILE A 114 -7.94 -14.34 11.77
C ILE A 114 -8.79 -13.20 12.37
N TYR A 115 -8.78 -12.03 11.75
CA TYR A 115 -9.59 -10.88 12.15
C TYR A 115 -11.08 -11.20 12.16
N MET A 116 -11.63 -11.82 11.11
CA MET A 116 -13.06 -12.19 11.07
C MET A 116 -13.42 -13.19 12.17
N ILE A 117 -12.55 -14.17 12.45
CA ILE A 117 -12.73 -15.12 13.55
C ILE A 117 -12.72 -14.41 14.91
N LEU A 118 -11.77 -13.49 15.15
CA LEU A 118 -11.69 -12.71 16.38
C LEU A 118 -12.88 -11.76 16.56
N VAL A 119 -13.40 -11.17 15.48
CA VAL A 119 -14.54 -10.26 15.52
C VAL A 119 -15.83 -11.01 15.85
N PHE A 120 -16.20 -12.04 15.09
CA PHE A 120 -17.46 -12.76 15.31
C PHE A 120 -17.40 -13.71 16.52
N GLY A 121 -16.28 -14.41 16.72
CA GLY A 121 -16.05 -15.21 17.92
C GLY A 121 -15.97 -14.36 19.18
N GLY A 122 -15.32 -13.20 19.11
CA GLY A 122 -15.30 -12.20 20.18
C GLY A 122 -16.69 -11.66 20.50
N GLN A 123 -17.51 -11.34 19.48
CA GLN A 123 -18.91 -10.94 19.70
C GLN A 123 -19.70 -12.04 20.41
N TYR A 124 -19.60 -13.29 19.98
CA TYR A 124 -20.28 -14.44 20.59
C TYR A 124 -19.87 -14.63 22.07
N VAL A 125 -18.57 -14.70 22.35
CA VAL A 125 -18.05 -14.83 23.73
C VAL A 125 -18.47 -13.63 24.61
N MET A 126 -18.48 -12.42 24.05
CA MET A 126 -18.89 -11.22 24.77
C MET A 126 -20.39 -11.16 25.08
N GLN A 127 -21.27 -11.95 24.46
CA GLN A 127 -22.70 -11.96 24.81
C GLN A 127 -22.87 -12.25 26.31
N ASN A 128 -22.20 -13.30 26.80
CA ASN A 128 -22.31 -13.83 28.16
C ASN A 128 -21.34 -13.20 29.19
N ARG A 129 -20.64 -12.11 28.84
CA ARG A 129 -19.69 -11.40 29.72
C ARG A 129 -20.14 -9.96 30.00
N PRO A 130 -19.70 -9.30 31.09
CA PRO A 130 -19.86 -7.84 31.24
C PRO A 130 -19.05 -7.08 30.18
N ARG A 131 -19.30 -5.77 30.02
CA ARG A 131 -18.47 -4.90 29.17
C ARG A 131 -17.13 -4.60 29.86
N PHE A 132 -16.02 -4.53 29.12
CA PHE A 132 -14.73 -4.15 29.69
C PHE A 132 -14.51 -2.62 29.65
N GLU A 133 -14.09 -2.02 30.76
CA GLU A 133 -13.79 -0.59 30.87
C GLU A 133 -12.35 -0.26 30.45
N LEU A 134 -11.99 -0.60 29.20
CA LEU A 134 -10.63 -0.44 28.64
C LEU A 134 -10.23 1.02 28.34
N ARG A 135 -10.76 2.02 29.07
CA ARG A 135 -10.66 3.44 28.71
C ARG A 135 -9.23 3.97 28.67
N GLY A 136 -8.38 3.60 29.63
CA GLY A 136 -6.96 4.00 29.65
C GLY A 136 -6.17 3.40 28.47
N LEU A 137 -6.31 2.10 28.24
CA LEU A 137 -5.66 1.40 27.13
C LEU A 137 -6.14 1.92 25.76
N LEU A 138 -7.45 2.16 25.60
CA LEU A 138 -8.02 2.78 24.41
C LEU A 138 -7.50 4.21 24.19
N SER A 139 -7.25 4.97 25.26
CA SER A 139 -6.67 6.31 25.18
C SER A 139 -5.22 6.26 24.70
N LEU A 140 -4.39 5.39 25.29
CA LEU A 140 -3.00 5.18 24.85
C LEU A 140 -2.94 4.73 23.39
N TRP A 141 -3.79 3.78 23.01
CA TRP A 141 -3.92 3.23 21.66
C TRP A 141 -4.25 4.30 20.61
N ASN A 142 -5.32 5.07 20.82
CA ASN A 142 -5.67 6.16 19.90
C ASN A 142 -4.61 7.27 19.87
N THR A 143 -3.90 7.51 20.98
CA THR A 143 -2.79 8.47 21.03
C THR A 143 -1.60 7.99 20.19
N ALA A 144 -1.26 6.71 20.25
CA ALA A 144 -0.21 6.12 19.42
C ALA A 144 -0.55 6.18 17.92
N LEU A 145 -1.78 5.82 17.53
CA LEU A 145 -2.23 5.93 16.13
C LEU A 145 -2.32 7.39 15.66
N ALA A 146 -2.68 8.33 16.55
CA ALA A 146 -2.64 9.76 16.24
C ALA A 146 -1.21 10.25 15.99
N ILE A 147 -0.25 9.96 16.89
CA ILE A 147 1.16 10.34 16.74
C ILE A 147 1.75 9.75 15.46
N PHE A 148 1.54 8.45 15.21
CA PHE A 148 1.97 7.79 13.98
C PHE A 148 1.40 8.49 12.73
N SER A 149 0.11 8.82 12.73
CA SER A 149 -0.54 9.49 11.60
C SER A 149 -0.05 10.92 11.39
N ILE A 150 0.21 11.66 12.48
CA ILE A 150 0.78 13.02 12.45
C ILE A 150 2.20 12.98 11.89
N MET A 151 3.05 12.05 12.33
CA MET A 151 4.41 11.90 11.81
C MET A 151 4.41 11.52 10.33
N GLY A 152 3.57 10.57 9.92
CA GLY A 152 3.40 10.20 8.51
C GLY A 152 2.92 11.36 7.64
N ALA A 153 1.98 12.19 8.13
CA ALA A 153 1.56 13.41 7.44
C ALA A 153 2.71 14.42 7.32
N ILE A 154 3.41 14.73 8.42
CA ILE A 154 4.56 15.67 8.43
C ILE A 154 5.68 15.22 7.47
N ARG A 155 5.84 13.91 7.26
CA ARG A 155 6.90 13.33 6.42
C ARG A 155 6.52 13.18 4.95
N THR A 156 5.24 12.96 4.63
CA THR A 156 4.79 12.74 3.24
C THR A 156 4.15 13.97 2.58
N VAL A 157 3.57 14.90 3.34
CA VAL A 157 3.01 16.16 2.80
C VAL A 157 4.07 17.05 2.11
N PRO A 158 5.31 17.21 2.63
CA PRO A 158 6.33 18.02 1.94
C PRO A 158 6.74 17.47 0.57
N GLU A 159 6.91 16.15 0.43
CA GLU A 159 7.14 15.49 -0.88
C GLU A 159 5.97 15.77 -1.82
N PHE A 160 4.76 15.50 -1.36
CA PHE A 160 3.55 15.66 -2.14
C PHE A 160 3.37 17.09 -2.68
N LEU A 161 3.57 18.10 -1.83
CA LEU A 161 3.50 19.51 -2.22
C LEU A 161 4.64 19.91 -3.16
N HIS A 162 5.86 19.38 -2.94
CA HIS A 162 7.01 19.64 -3.81
C HIS A 162 6.79 19.09 -5.23
N ILE A 163 6.34 17.84 -5.36
CA ILE A 163 5.98 17.26 -6.66
C ILE A 163 4.86 18.06 -7.32
N LEU A 164 3.81 18.39 -6.57
CA LEU A 164 2.64 19.08 -7.11
C LEU A 164 2.95 20.51 -7.61
N THR A 165 3.89 21.20 -6.96
CA THR A 165 4.28 22.58 -7.33
C THR A 165 5.37 22.64 -8.40
N HIS A 166 6.39 21.77 -8.36
CA HIS A 166 7.52 21.81 -9.29
C HIS A 166 7.36 20.90 -10.52
N HIS A 167 6.61 19.80 -10.41
CA HIS A 167 6.44 18.81 -11.49
C HIS A 167 4.97 18.60 -11.89
N GLY A 168 4.04 19.23 -11.18
CA GLY A 168 2.62 19.27 -11.53
C GLY A 168 1.84 17.97 -11.30
N LEU A 169 0.55 18.04 -11.62
CA LEU A 169 -0.42 16.96 -11.35
C LEU A 169 -0.04 15.63 -12.00
N TYR A 170 0.50 15.65 -13.22
CA TYR A 170 0.92 14.44 -13.95
C TYR A 170 1.98 13.63 -13.18
N HIS A 171 3.07 14.26 -12.71
CA HIS A 171 4.08 13.56 -11.92
C HIS A 171 3.53 13.07 -10.57
N SER A 172 2.65 13.86 -9.93
CA SER A 172 2.06 13.47 -8.64
C SER A 172 1.19 12.21 -8.71
N VAL A 173 0.58 11.93 -9.87
CA VAL A 173 -0.33 10.79 -10.10
C VAL A 173 0.37 9.62 -10.80
N CYS A 174 1.25 9.87 -11.77
CA CYS A 174 1.76 8.83 -12.68
C CYS A 174 3.23 8.40 -12.45
N VAL A 175 4.01 9.12 -11.63
CA VAL A 175 5.43 8.81 -11.38
C VAL A 175 5.65 8.40 -9.90
N PRO A 176 6.20 7.21 -9.62
CA PRO A 176 6.33 6.64 -8.27
C PRO A 176 7.57 7.15 -7.50
N SER A 177 8.05 8.36 -7.76
CA SER A 177 9.30 8.89 -7.16
C SER A 177 9.29 8.92 -5.62
N PHE A 178 8.11 9.10 -5.00
CA PHE A 178 7.89 9.03 -3.54
C PHE A 178 8.16 7.65 -2.90
N ILE A 179 8.40 6.64 -3.73
CA ILE A 179 8.68 5.25 -3.40
C ILE A 179 10.08 4.84 -3.90
N GLU A 180 10.41 5.18 -5.16
CA GLU A 180 11.63 4.72 -5.82
C GLU A 180 12.86 5.61 -5.57
N GLN A 181 12.66 6.92 -5.34
CA GLN A 181 13.73 7.92 -5.22
C GLN A 181 13.81 8.49 -3.78
N ASP A 182 12.67 8.72 -3.13
CA ASP A 182 12.60 9.27 -1.76
C ASP A 182 12.61 8.15 -0.70
N ARG A 183 13.69 8.05 0.08
CA ARG A 183 13.80 7.06 1.16
C ARG A 183 12.90 7.35 2.36
N VAL A 184 12.66 8.64 2.67
CA VAL A 184 11.78 9.06 3.77
C VAL A 184 10.34 8.71 3.41
N SER A 185 9.85 9.24 2.28
CA SER A 185 8.49 8.94 1.82
C SER A 185 8.31 7.44 1.51
N GLY A 186 9.34 6.74 1.02
CA GLY A 186 9.32 5.30 0.83
C GLY A 186 9.13 4.52 2.14
N PHE A 187 9.88 4.88 3.20
CA PHE A 187 9.72 4.30 4.53
C PHE A 187 8.31 4.54 5.09
N TRP A 188 7.83 5.77 5.02
CA TRP A 188 6.48 6.11 5.52
C TRP A 188 5.37 5.48 4.67
N THR A 189 5.58 5.25 3.37
CA THR A 189 4.67 4.48 2.51
C THR A 189 4.62 3.01 2.93
N TRP A 190 5.77 2.38 3.23
CA TRP A 190 5.79 1.01 3.73
C TRP A 190 5.09 0.89 5.10
N MET A 191 5.41 1.80 6.02
CA MET A 191 4.78 1.87 7.34
C MET A 191 3.28 2.13 7.26
N PHE A 192 2.80 2.93 6.29
CA PHE A 192 1.37 3.14 6.04
C PHE A 192 0.63 1.83 5.76
N VAL A 193 1.20 0.97 4.90
CA VAL A 193 0.58 -0.32 4.56
C VAL A 193 0.57 -1.24 5.77
N LEU A 194 1.68 -1.30 6.51
CA LEU A 194 1.76 -2.09 7.74
C LEU A 194 0.81 -1.57 8.84
N SER A 195 0.53 -0.25 8.92
CA SER A 195 -0.38 0.33 9.91
C SER A 195 -1.80 -0.23 9.83
N LYS A 196 -2.21 -0.76 8.67
CA LYS A 196 -3.52 -1.38 8.47
C LYS A 196 -3.69 -2.69 9.24
N LEU A 197 -2.60 -3.28 9.75
CA LEU A 197 -2.63 -4.41 10.68
C LEU A 197 -2.92 -3.97 12.14
N PRO A 198 -2.20 -3.01 12.75
CA PRO A 198 -2.63 -2.35 13.98
C PRO A 198 -4.07 -1.84 13.91
N GLU A 199 -4.48 -1.12 12.86
CA GLU A 199 -5.83 -0.52 12.75
C GLU A 199 -6.99 -1.54 12.92
N LEU A 200 -6.76 -2.85 12.69
CA LEU A 200 -7.72 -3.93 13.02
C LEU A 200 -8.09 -3.98 14.52
N GLY A 201 -7.19 -3.55 15.39
CA GLY A 201 -7.36 -3.50 16.85
C GLY A 201 -8.50 -2.59 17.30
N ASP A 202 -8.84 -1.56 16.52
CA ASP A 202 -9.99 -0.67 16.81
C ASP A 202 -11.30 -1.46 16.92
N THR A 203 -11.48 -2.46 16.04
CA THR A 203 -12.64 -3.34 16.07
C THR A 203 -12.63 -4.26 17.30
N ILE A 204 -11.46 -4.72 17.74
CA ILE A 204 -11.32 -5.52 18.97
C ILE A 204 -11.77 -4.70 20.19
N PHE A 205 -11.37 -3.42 20.30
CA PHE A 205 -11.85 -2.52 21.34
C PHE A 205 -13.37 -2.27 21.27
N ILE A 206 -13.95 -2.17 20.08
CA ILE A 206 -15.41 -2.05 19.89
C ILE A 206 -16.13 -3.29 20.45
N VAL A 207 -15.66 -4.49 20.11
CA VAL A 207 -16.25 -5.77 20.55
C VAL A 207 -16.14 -5.96 22.07
N LEU A 208 -14.95 -5.77 22.65
CA LEU A 208 -14.72 -5.91 24.10
C LEU A 208 -15.51 -4.87 24.94
N ARG A 209 -15.85 -3.72 24.36
CA ARG A 209 -16.68 -2.67 24.99
C ARG A 209 -18.18 -2.81 24.68
N LYS A 210 -18.61 -3.92 24.05
CA LYS A 210 -19.98 -4.16 23.54
C LYS A 210 -20.56 -2.99 22.74
N GLN A 211 -19.74 -2.29 21.96
CA GLN A 211 -20.21 -1.21 21.10
C GLN A 211 -20.76 -1.78 19.78
N PRO A 212 -21.79 -1.16 19.18
CA PRO A 212 -22.42 -1.68 17.97
C PRO A 212 -21.46 -1.59 16.77
N LEU A 213 -20.93 -2.74 16.35
CA LEU A 213 -20.05 -2.83 15.20
C LEU A 213 -20.85 -2.61 13.90
N ILE A 214 -20.65 -1.45 13.27
CA ILE A 214 -21.29 -1.11 11.99
C ILE A 214 -20.58 -1.78 10.82
N PHE A 215 -21.36 -2.17 9.79
CA PHE A 215 -20.85 -2.80 8.57
C PHE A 215 -19.70 -2.02 7.93
N LEU A 216 -19.86 -0.69 7.80
CA LEU A 216 -18.86 0.24 7.27
C LEU A 216 -17.45 0.00 7.85
N HIS A 217 -17.35 -0.18 9.18
CA HIS A 217 -16.07 -0.25 9.88
C HIS A 217 -15.30 -1.54 9.52
N TRP A 218 -15.91 -2.70 9.72
CA TRP A 218 -15.19 -3.96 9.46
C TRP A 218 -14.98 -4.23 7.97
N TYR A 219 -15.92 -3.80 7.11
CA TYR A 219 -15.75 -3.86 5.66
C TYR A 219 -14.57 -3.00 5.20
N HIS A 220 -14.48 -1.75 5.69
CA HIS A 220 -13.36 -0.84 5.43
C HIS A 220 -12.03 -1.46 5.84
N HIS A 221 -11.88 -1.88 7.11
CA HIS A 221 -10.60 -2.37 7.62
C HIS A 221 -10.06 -3.60 6.87
N ILE A 222 -10.91 -4.53 6.43
CA ILE A 222 -10.50 -5.65 5.56
C ILE A 222 -10.06 -5.15 4.18
N THR A 223 -10.86 -4.28 3.55
CA THR A 223 -10.63 -3.89 2.17
C THR A 223 -9.45 -2.94 2.01
N VAL A 224 -9.20 -2.00 2.95
CA VAL A 224 -7.98 -1.18 2.92
C VAL A 224 -6.72 -1.99 3.18
N LEU A 225 -6.76 -3.02 4.02
CA LEU A 225 -5.60 -3.88 4.29
C LEU A 225 -5.19 -4.65 3.03
N LEU A 226 -6.14 -5.30 2.36
CA LEU A 226 -5.87 -6.06 1.14
C LEU A 226 -5.47 -5.14 -0.03
N TYR A 227 -6.17 -4.01 -0.21
CA TYR A 227 -5.88 -3.06 -1.30
C TYR A 227 -4.54 -2.35 -1.11
N SER A 228 -4.17 -1.92 0.10
CA SER A 228 -2.88 -1.25 0.34
C SER A 228 -1.69 -2.20 0.13
N TRP A 229 -1.80 -3.46 0.58
CA TRP A 229 -0.77 -4.47 0.32
C TRP A 229 -0.57 -4.73 -1.18
N PHE A 230 -1.66 -4.95 -1.92
CA PHE A 230 -1.63 -5.15 -3.37
C PHE A 230 -1.02 -3.94 -4.11
N THR A 231 -1.50 -2.74 -3.79
CA THR A 231 -1.10 -1.48 -4.44
C THR A 231 0.36 -1.13 -4.19
N TYR A 232 0.90 -1.46 -3.01
CA TYR A 232 2.33 -1.34 -2.73
C TYR A 232 3.17 -2.28 -3.59
N THR A 233 2.75 -3.55 -3.72
CA THR A 233 3.47 -4.54 -4.55
C THR A 233 3.45 -4.24 -6.05
N GLU A 234 2.53 -3.40 -6.53
CA GLU A 234 2.50 -2.88 -7.91
C GLU A 234 3.30 -1.58 -8.10
N THR A 235 3.88 -0.97 -7.06
CA THR A 235 4.52 0.37 -7.10
C THR A 235 3.61 1.49 -7.64
N THR A 236 2.29 1.37 -7.41
CA THR A 236 1.27 2.23 -8.03
C THR A 236 1.44 3.70 -7.66
N ALA A 237 1.73 4.55 -8.65
CA ALA A 237 2.08 5.95 -8.43
C ALA A 237 0.97 6.80 -7.79
N SER A 238 -0.30 6.53 -8.12
CA SER A 238 -1.45 7.25 -7.54
C SER A 238 -1.64 7.00 -6.04
N ALA A 239 -0.98 5.98 -5.48
CA ALA A 239 -1.03 5.69 -4.04
C ALA A 239 -0.50 6.86 -3.20
N ARG A 240 0.41 7.70 -3.72
CA ARG A 240 0.88 8.95 -3.09
C ARG A 240 -0.30 9.79 -2.56
N TRP A 241 -1.29 10.04 -3.42
CA TRP A 241 -2.48 10.81 -3.07
C TRP A 241 -3.30 10.13 -1.96
N PHE A 242 -3.52 8.82 -2.06
CA PHE A 242 -4.31 8.07 -1.08
C PHE A 242 -3.63 8.03 0.30
N ILE A 243 -2.31 7.85 0.34
CA ILE A 243 -1.50 7.79 1.57
C ILE A 243 -1.48 9.15 2.27
N VAL A 244 -1.14 10.22 1.56
CA VAL A 244 -1.03 11.57 2.12
C VAL A 244 -2.37 12.06 2.66
N MET A 245 -3.45 11.88 1.89
CA MET A 245 -4.80 12.23 2.36
C MET A 245 -5.21 11.39 3.58
N ASN A 246 -5.00 10.07 3.54
CA ASN A 246 -5.42 9.20 4.64
C ASN A 246 -4.61 9.48 5.91
N TYR A 247 -3.31 9.77 5.83
CA TYR A 247 -2.52 10.23 6.98
C TYR A 247 -3.07 11.52 7.59
N CYS A 248 -3.39 12.52 6.77
CA CYS A 248 -3.98 13.78 7.25
C CYS A 248 -5.34 13.56 7.93
N VAL A 249 -6.22 12.74 7.35
CA VAL A 249 -7.55 12.44 7.90
C VAL A 249 -7.44 11.57 9.17
N HIS A 250 -6.56 10.57 9.20
CA HIS A 250 -6.34 9.70 10.36
C HIS A 250 -5.70 10.46 11.52
N ALA A 251 -4.79 11.41 11.27
CA ALA A 251 -4.25 12.30 12.29
C ALA A 251 -5.37 13.04 13.04
N VAL A 252 -6.29 13.71 12.34
CA VAL A 252 -7.41 14.43 12.97
C VAL A 252 -8.40 13.45 13.64
N MET A 253 -8.72 12.33 12.99
CA MET A 253 -9.65 11.32 13.51
C MET A 253 -9.16 10.68 14.82
N TYR A 254 -7.92 10.18 14.85
CA TYR A 254 -7.37 9.53 16.03
C TYR A 254 -7.08 10.52 17.16
N SER A 255 -6.66 11.76 16.86
CA SER A 255 -6.58 12.81 17.89
C SER A 255 -7.94 13.08 18.54
N TYR A 256 -9.02 13.14 17.76
CA TYR A 256 -10.38 13.27 18.31
C TYR A 256 -10.78 12.06 19.16
N TYR A 257 -10.50 10.82 18.73
CA TYR A 257 -10.80 9.64 19.52
C TYR A 257 -9.94 9.53 20.80
N ALA A 258 -8.67 9.94 20.77
CA ALA A 258 -7.82 10.05 21.96
C ALA A 258 -8.40 11.04 22.97
N LEU A 259 -8.82 12.23 22.53
CA LEU A 259 -9.50 13.21 23.39
C LEU A 259 -10.81 12.65 24.00
N ARG A 260 -11.62 11.93 23.19
CA ARG A 260 -12.83 11.25 23.66
C ARG A 260 -12.54 10.14 24.67
N ALA A 261 -11.43 9.41 24.52
CA ALA A 261 -11.02 8.35 25.44
C ALA A 261 -10.47 8.91 26.77
N MET A 262 -9.67 9.98 26.73
CA MET A 262 -9.24 10.72 27.93
C MET A 262 -10.43 11.23 28.74
N GLY A 263 -11.53 11.61 28.07
CA GLY A 263 -12.80 11.98 28.72
C GLY A 263 -13.36 13.33 28.28
N TYR A 264 -12.61 14.07 27.47
CA TYR A 264 -13.08 15.33 26.89
C TYR A 264 -14.30 15.08 25.99
N SER A 265 -15.18 16.08 25.93
CA SER A 265 -16.33 16.09 25.02
C SER A 265 -16.21 17.22 23.99
N PRO A 266 -15.26 17.11 23.04
CA PRO A 266 -15.19 18.03 21.91
C PRO A 266 -16.54 18.17 21.19
N PRO A 267 -16.88 19.38 20.71
CA PRO A 267 -18.21 19.68 20.17
C PRO A 267 -18.53 18.86 18.92
N ARG A 268 -19.83 18.61 18.69
CA ARG A 268 -20.35 17.82 17.55
C ARG A 268 -19.89 18.34 16.18
N GLN A 269 -19.53 19.62 16.08
CA GLN A 269 -18.95 20.23 14.88
C GLN A 269 -17.63 19.55 14.46
N ILE A 270 -16.75 19.19 15.41
CA ILE A 270 -15.47 18.52 15.10
C ILE A 270 -15.73 17.12 14.52
N ALA A 271 -16.66 16.37 15.11
CA ALA A 271 -17.09 15.07 14.58
C ALA A 271 -17.69 15.18 13.16
N MET A 272 -18.45 16.25 12.90
CA MET A 272 -19.00 16.53 11.57
C MET A 272 -17.88 16.83 10.57
N VAL A 273 -16.93 17.71 10.91
CA VAL A 273 -15.76 18.05 10.08
C VAL A 273 -14.93 16.81 9.74
N ILE A 274 -14.65 15.93 10.70
CA ILE A 274 -13.95 14.66 10.45
C ILE A 274 -14.70 13.81 9.41
N THR A 275 -16.02 13.66 9.54
CA THR A 275 -16.81 12.90 8.56
C THR A 275 -16.92 13.59 7.20
N SER A 276 -16.86 14.93 7.14
CA SER A 276 -16.78 15.70 5.90
C SER A 276 -15.42 15.55 5.21
N LEU A 277 -14.32 15.53 5.97
CA LEU A 277 -12.96 15.26 5.45
C LEU A 277 -12.84 13.82 4.93
N GLN A 278 -13.43 12.84 5.63
CA GLN A 278 -13.52 11.46 5.14
C GLN A 278 -14.31 11.36 3.83
N LEU A 279 -15.44 12.06 3.71
CA LEU A 279 -16.19 12.13 2.45
C LEU A 279 -15.39 12.80 1.31
N LEU A 280 -14.69 13.89 1.62
CA LEU A 280 -13.84 14.59 0.66
C LEU A 280 -12.68 13.71 0.16
N GLN A 281 -12.04 12.94 1.06
CA GLN A 281 -11.03 11.93 0.68
C GLN A 281 -11.59 10.95 -0.36
N MET A 282 -12.84 10.52 -0.23
CA MET A 282 -13.43 9.59 -1.21
C MET A 282 -13.73 10.25 -2.55
N VAL A 283 -14.19 11.51 -2.56
CA VAL A 283 -14.44 12.26 -3.81
C VAL A 283 -13.14 12.53 -4.56
N VAL A 284 -12.09 13.00 -3.85
CA VAL A 284 -10.76 13.22 -4.44
C VAL A 284 -10.13 11.89 -4.90
N GLY A 285 -10.30 10.83 -4.11
CA GLY A 285 -9.82 9.49 -4.48
C GLY A 285 -10.45 8.94 -5.77
N CYS A 286 -11.75 9.17 -5.98
CA CYS A 286 -12.42 8.89 -7.25
C CYS A 286 -11.89 9.77 -8.39
N ALA A 287 -11.72 11.08 -8.16
CA ALA A 287 -11.23 12.01 -9.18
C ALA A 287 -9.81 11.68 -9.68
N VAL A 288 -8.88 11.33 -8.77
CA VAL A 288 -7.51 10.91 -9.11
C VAL A 288 -7.52 9.61 -9.93
N ASN A 289 -8.39 8.65 -9.59
CA ASN A 289 -8.55 7.41 -10.38
C ASN A 289 -9.11 7.66 -11.78
N VAL A 290 -10.08 8.56 -11.93
CA VAL A 290 -10.64 8.94 -13.24
C VAL A 290 -9.59 9.64 -14.10
N TRP A 291 -8.81 10.56 -13.53
CA TRP A 291 -7.69 11.21 -14.23
C TRP A 291 -6.64 10.18 -14.67
N ALA A 292 -6.22 9.28 -13.76
CA ALA A 292 -5.28 8.20 -14.08
C ALA A 292 -5.76 7.33 -15.26
N GLN A 293 -7.05 7.00 -15.31
CA GLN A 293 -7.64 6.23 -16.41
C GLN A 293 -7.68 7.03 -17.72
N GLN A 294 -7.94 8.34 -17.67
CA GLN A 294 -7.88 9.22 -18.85
C GLN A 294 -6.45 9.27 -19.42
N LEU A 295 -5.43 9.48 -18.59
CA LEU A 295 -4.02 9.51 -19.04
C LEU A 295 -3.58 8.19 -19.69
N LEU A 296 -4.02 7.04 -19.16
CA LEU A 296 -3.76 5.74 -19.79
C LEU A 296 -4.49 5.58 -21.13
N ASN A 297 -5.73 6.08 -21.25
CA ASN A 297 -6.45 6.09 -22.54
C ASN A 297 -5.76 7.00 -23.57
N ASP A 298 -5.17 8.12 -23.12
CA ASP A 298 -4.35 9.04 -23.92
C ASP A 298 -2.94 8.47 -24.23
N HIS A 299 -2.69 7.19 -23.93
CA HIS A 299 -1.43 6.48 -24.15
C HIS A 299 -0.21 7.13 -23.46
N ARG A 300 -0.44 7.89 -22.38
CA ARG A 300 0.63 8.50 -21.56
C ARG A 300 1.26 7.46 -20.65
N GLU A 301 2.58 7.50 -20.48
CA GLU A 301 3.25 6.62 -19.52
C GLU A 301 2.77 6.92 -18.09
N CYS A 302 2.33 5.88 -17.38
CA CYS A 302 1.82 5.99 -16.02
C CYS A 302 2.09 4.67 -15.27
N GLN A 303 2.69 4.72 -14.07
CA GLN A 303 2.98 3.53 -13.26
C GLN A 303 1.73 3.09 -12.48
N ILE A 304 0.69 2.67 -13.19
CA ILE A 304 -0.60 2.22 -12.62
C ILE A 304 -1.18 1.12 -13.52
N THR A 305 -1.67 0.02 -12.94
CA THR A 305 -2.37 -1.02 -13.71
C THR A 305 -3.87 -0.73 -13.83
N HIS A 306 -4.50 -1.11 -14.95
CA HIS A 306 -5.96 -1.02 -15.10
C HIS A 306 -6.72 -1.88 -14.07
N MET A 307 -6.08 -2.90 -13.48
CA MET A 307 -6.66 -3.67 -12.39
C MET A 307 -6.68 -2.84 -11.10
N ASN A 308 -5.60 -2.13 -10.78
CA ASN A 308 -5.55 -1.24 -9.63
C ASN A 308 -6.63 -0.15 -9.72
N ILE A 309 -6.76 0.53 -10.87
CA ILE A 309 -7.78 1.57 -11.07
C ILE A 309 -9.19 1.02 -10.84
N LYS A 310 -9.52 -0.15 -11.41
CA LYS A 310 -10.84 -0.77 -11.26
C LYS A 310 -11.13 -1.14 -9.80
N LEU A 311 -10.17 -1.71 -9.08
CA LEU A 311 -10.28 -2.04 -7.66
C LEU A 311 -10.41 -0.77 -6.79
N SER A 312 -9.56 0.22 -7.04
CA SER A 312 -9.52 1.49 -6.32
C SER A 312 -10.82 2.26 -6.49
N LEU A 313 -11.29 2.44 -7.74
CA LEU A 313 -12.56 3.12 -8.04
C LEU A 313 -13.75 2.42 -7.38
N ALA A 314 -13.81 1.08 -7.45
CA ALA A 314 -14.88 0.31 -6.81
C ALA A 314 -14.88 0.44 -5.28
N MET A 315 -13.69 0.41 -4.65
CA MET A 315 -13.51 0.59 -3.21
C MET A 315 -13.87 2.02 -2.77
N TYR A 316 -13.33 3.04 -3.43
CA TYR A 316 -13.60 4.44 -3.12
C TYR A 316 -15.07 4.83 -3.33
N PHE A 317 -15.71 4.29 -4.38
CA PHE A 317 -17.15 4.48 -4.61
C PHE A 317 -18.02 3.79 -3.54
N SER A 318 -17.70 2.55 -3.14
CA SER A 318 -18.46 1.86 -2.09
C SER A 318 -18.32 2.56 -0.74
N TYR A 319 -17.12 3.05 -0.41
CA TYR A 319 -16.88 3.88 0.77
C TYR A 319 -17.67 5.19 0.71
N PHE A 320 -17.65 5.91 -0.42
CA PHE A 320 -18.43 7.14 -0.58
C PHE A 320 -19.91 6.93 -0.29
N VAL A 321 -20.53 5.88 -0.87
CA VAL A 321 -21.95 5.56 -0.64
C VAL A 321 -22.23 5.22 0.83
N LEU A 322 -21.36 4.42 1.48
CA LEU A 322 -21.52 4.03 2.87
C LEU A 322 -21.32 5.20 3.85
N PHE A 323 -20.31 6.05 3.62
CA PHE A 323 -20.07 7.26 4.41
C PHE A 323 -21.15 8.33 4.18
N ALA A 324 -21.67 8.49 2.96
CA ALA A 324 -22.76 9.43 2.68
C ALA A 324 -24.05 9.00 3.39
N ARG A 325 -24.38 7.70 3.36
CA ARG A 325 -25.48 7.12 4.13
C ARG A 325 -25.29 7.28 5.64
N PHE A 326 -24.07 7.12 6.14
CA PHE A 326 -23.74 7.36 7.55
C PHE A 326 -23.89 8.83 7.94
N PHE A 327 -23.32 9.76 7.17
CA PHE A 327 -23.41 11.21 7.39
C PHE A 327 -24.87 11.68 7.38
N TYR A 328 -25.65 11.26 6.38
CA TYR A 328 -27.08 11.53 6.32
C TYR A 328 -27.79 11.06 7.59
N LYS A 329 -27.58 9.81 8.03
CA LYS A 329 -28.20 9.27 9.25
C LYS A 329 -27.69 9.88 10.57
N ALA A 330 -26.44 10.36 10.61
CA ALA A 330 -25.80 10.89 11.81
C ALA A 330 -26.05 12.39 12.03
N TYR A 331 -26.28 13.17 10.96
CA TYR A 331 -26.36 14.63 11.01
C TYR A 331 -27.62 15.24 10.39
N ILE A 332 -28.11 14.70 9.27
CA ILE A 332 -29.23 15.28 8.51
C ILE A 332 -30.56 14.65 8.94
N SER A 333 -30.61 13.33 9.12
CA SER A 333 -31.83 12.62 9.50
C SER A 333 -32.24 13.00 10.92
N GLY A 334 -33.52 13.33 11.07
CA GLY A 334 -34.12 13.64 12.37
C GLY A 334 -34.21 12.44 13.33
N GLU A 335 -33.74 11.24 12.96
CA GLU A 335 -33.91 10.02 13.76
C GLU A 335 -33.28 10.12 15.15
N ARG A 336 -32.05 10.65 15.24
CA ARG A 336 -31.38 10.84 16.53
C ARG A 336 -32.11 11.88 17.40
N ARG A 337 -32.54 12.98 16.78
CA ARG A 337 -33.32 14.06 17.43
C ARG A 337 -34.73 13.61 17.81
N LYS A 338 -35.30 12.62 17.11
CA LYS A 338 -36.52 11.89 17.51
C LYS A 338 -36.23 10.99 18.71
N LYS A 339 -35.16 10.18 18.70
CA LYS A 339 -34.83 9.27 19.81
C LYS A 339 -34.52 10.00 21.13
N GLU A 340 -33.90 11.17 21.05
CA GLU A 340 -33.68 12.07 22.19
C GLU A 340 -34.98 12.76 22.66
N ARG A 341 -36.02 12.85 21.81
CA ARG A 341 -37.35 13.44 22.11
C ARG A 341 -38.46 12.40 22.39
N SER A 342 -38.18 11.12 22.16
CA SER A 342 -39.09 9.99 22.38
C SER A 342 -38.65 9.07 23.52
N ALA A 343 -37.65 9.48 24.29
CA ALA A 343 -37.39 8.92 25.62
C ALA A 343 -38.47 9.47 26.58
N PRO A 344 -39.17 8.63 27.36
CA PRO A 344 -40.07 9.11 28.40
C PRO A 344 -39.30 9.96 29.42
N VAL A 345 -39.91 11.06 29.88
CA VAL A 345 -39.35 11.92 30.94
C VAL A 345 -39.30 11.16 32.29
N THR A 346 -40.07 10.08 32.42
CA THR A 346 -40.07 9.14 33.56
C THR A 346 -38.91 8.15 33.48
N ALA A 347 -37.68 8.65 33.59
CA ALA A 347 -36.46 7.87 33.85
C ALA A 347 -35.74 8.48 35.07
N GLU A 348 -36.40 8.37 36.22
CA GLU A 348 -35.92 8.86 37.50
C GLU A 348 -34.57 8.22 37.85
N TYR A 349 -33.53 9.05 38.01
CA TYR A 349 -32.18 8.60 38.36
C TYR A 349 -32.14 8.19 39.84
N PRO A 350 -31.78 6.93 40.19
CA PRO A 350 -31.41 6.60 41.55
C PRO A 350 -30.10 7.31 41.91
N LEU A 351 -30.22 8.36 42.73
CA LEU A 351 -29.08 9.10 43.26
C LEU A 351 -28.21 8.19 44.15
N LEU A 352 -27.06 7.75 43.63
CA LEU A 352 -26.02 7.09 44.42
C LEU A 352 -25.39 8.09 45.40
N LYS A 353 -26.00 8.23 46.58
CA LYS A 353 -25.47 8.94 47.76
C LYS A 353 -25.12 7.94 48.86
N SER A 354 -23.99 8.21 49.55
CA SER A 354 -23.38 7.37 50.60
C SER A 354 -22.89 6.00 50.11
N LYS A 355 -21.81 5.41 50.63
CA LYS A 355 -20.90 5.73 51.76
C LYS A 355 -19.46 5.76 51.19
N VAL A 356 -18.46 6.54 51.61
CA VAL A 356 -18.12 7.16 52.91
C VAL A 356 -17.99 6.16 54.06
N GLN A 357 -16.83 5.54 54.13
CA GLN A 357 -16.13 5.21 55.37
C GLN A 357 -14.72 5.79 55.27
#